data_AF-A0A521V5Y8-F1
#
_entry.id   AF-A0A521V5Y8-F1
#
_cell.length_a   1.000
_cell.length_b   1.000
_cell.length_c   1.000
_cell.angle_alpha   90.00
_cell.angle_beta   90.00
_cell.angle_gamma   90.00
#
_symmetry.space_group_name_H-M   'P 1'
#
loop_
_entity.id
_entity.type
_entity.pdbx_description
1 polymer ?
#
loop_
_entity_poly.entity_id
_entity_poly.type
_entity_poly.pdbx_seq_one_letter_code
_entity_poly.pdbx_strand_id
1 'polypeptide(L)'
;MQTLAQRDGGLLESIAEFCRISGMAESTFGRHAVNDGKFVARLRDGARVTPETLDRVSRYMALRGVAAPQAPRELRQLIRIAGRPPGLAQAATAGDAPSRNFRFFDNRQKYLLFVSSCGEKEMIARRVGMELANLRPRPPAVRVFDAGMGDGTVLTRVMREMHRRFPTMPFYFVGKEVSLEDVRLSLAKMADRFFEHP
;
A
#
# COMPACT_ATOMS: atom_id res chain seq x y z
N MET A 1 -4.68 -24.37 46.51
CA MET A 1 -4.90 -24.23 45.06
C MET A 1 -5.29 -22.78 44.79
N GLN A 2 -4.35 -21.94 44.35
CA GLN A 2 -4.62 -20.55 43.96
C GLN A 2 -4.78 -20.48 42.43
N THR A 3 -5.93 -19.95 42.04
CA THR A 3 -6.42 -19.79 40.67
C THR A 3 -5.62 -18.67 39.97
N LEU A 4 -4.85 -19.01 38.93
CA LEU A 4 -4.16 -18.03 38.10
C LEU A 4 -5.18 -17.27 37.23
N ALA A 5 -5.50 -16.04 37.66
CA ALA A 5 -6.32 -15.11 36.91
C ALA A 5 -5.65 -14.80 35.54
N GLN A 6 -6.37 -15.11 34.46
CA GLN A 6 -6.02 -14.75 33.09
C GLN A 6 -5.94 -13.22 32.97
N ARG A 7 -4.74 -12.70 32.68
CA ARG A 7 -4.53 -11.28 32.37
C ARG A 7 -4.88 -11.03 30.90
N ASP A 8 -6.12 -10.62 30.64
CA ASP A 8 -6.56 -10.07 29.35
C ASP A 8 -6.06 -8.62 29.23
N GLY A 9 -4.83 -8.42 28.76
CA GLY A 9 -4.26 -7.10 28.44
C GLY A 9 -4.08 -6.90 26.94
N GLY A 10 -4.30 -5.68 26.45
CA GLY A 10 -4.18 -5.35 25.02
C GLY A 10 -2.73 -5.45 24.51
N LEU A 11 -2.56 -5.51 23.18
CA LEU A 11 -1.24 -5.56 22.53
C LEU A 11 -0.34 -4.38 22.94
N LEU A 12 -0.90 -3.17 23.01
CA LEU A 12 -0.18 -1.96 23.43
C LEU A 12 0.29 -2.04 24.89
N GLU A 13 -0.54 -2.56 25.79
CA GLU A 13 -0.19 -2.72 27.20
C GLU A 13 0.95 -3.71 27.37
N SER A 14 0.91 -4.81 26.60
CA SER A 14 1.95 -5.82 26.62
C SER A 14 3.28 -5.30 26.08
N ILE A 15 3.24 -4.47 25.03
CA ILE A 15 4.43 -3.80 24.49
C ILE A 15 4.98 -2.77 25.49
N ALA A 16 4.13 -1.99 26.14
CA ALA A 16 4.52 -0.99 27.13
C ALA A 16 5.16 -1.65 28.36
N GLU A 17 4.58 -2.75 28.85
CA GLU A 17 5.15 -3.56 29.93
C GLU A 17 6.54 -4.09 29.55
N PHE A 18 6.68 -4.64 28.35
CA PHE A 18 7.95 -5.14 27.85
C PHE A 18 9.02 -4.04 27.81
N CYS A 19 8.67 -2.88 27.26
CA CYS A 19 9.58 -1.74 27.15
C CYS A 19 10.04 -1.26 28.53
N ARG A 20 9.13 -1.27 29.52
CA ARG A 20 9.44 -0.91 30.91
C ARG A 20 10.40 -1.91 31.56
N ILE A 21 10.12 -3.21 31.44
CA ILE A 21 10.96 -4.27 32.03
C ILE A 21 12.36 -4.29 31.39
N SER A 22 12.42 -4.11 30.07
CA SER A 22 13.67 -4.19 29.32
C SER A 22 14.47 -2.88 29.28
N GLY A 23 13.95 -1.79 29.85
CA GLY A 23 14.55 -0.46 29.75
C GLY A 23 14.69 0.04 28.30
N MET A 24 13.81 -0.42 27.41
CA MET A 24 13.87 -0.16 25.97
C MET A 24 12.86 0.93 25.57
N ALA A 25 13.29 1.89 24.74
CA ALA A 25 12.37 2.83 24.13
C ALA A 25 11.42 2.12 23.13
N GLU A 26 10.16 2.52 23.08
CA GLU A 26 9.15 1.90 22.19
C GLU A 26 9.48 2.03 20.70
N SER A 27 10.18 3.10 20.31
CA SER A 27 10.70 3.28 18.95
C SER A 27 11.79 2.26 18.63
N THR A 28 12.64 1.93 19.60
CA THR A 28 13.65 0.89 19.52
C THR A 28 13.00 -0.50 19.45
N PHE A 29 11.97 -0.74 20.26
CA PHE A 29 11.17 -1.97 20.18
C PHE A 29 10.58 -2.18 18.78
N GLY A 30 9.88 -1.17 18.23
CA GLY A 30 9.29 -1.26 16.90
C GLY A 30 10.34 -1.51 15.81
N ARG A 31 11.51 -0.86 15.93
CA ARG A 31 12.64 -1.09 15.02
C ARG A 31 13.14 -2.53 15.09
N HIS A 32 13.29 -3.13 16.27
CA HIS A 32 13.82 -4.49 16.39
C HIS A 32 12.79 -5.57 16.10
N ALA A 33 11.55 -5.42 16.57
CA ALA A 33 10.51 -6.43 16.41
C ALA A 33 10.01 -6.52 14.95
N VAL A 34 9.77 -5.36 14.33
CA VAL A 34 9.06 -5.28 13.03
C VAL A 34 9.76 -4.40 11.99
N ASN A 35 10.98 -3.92 12.27
CA ASN A 35 11.73 -2.99 11.40
C ASN A 35 11.03 -1.63 11.19
N ASP A 36 10.23 -1.19 12.14
CA ASP A 36 9.53 0.10 12.08
C ASP A 36 9.50 0.82 13.43
N GLY A 37 10.30 1.89 13.56
CA GLY A 37 10.35 2.68 14.78
C GLY A 37 9.12 3.55 15.06
N LYS A 38 8.20 3.70 14.09
CA LYS A 38 6.91 4.38 14.28
C LYS A 38 5.76 3.41 14.59
N PHE A 39 6.05 2.10 14.69
CA PHE A 39 5.05 1.07 14.84
C PHE A 39 4.12 1.30 16.04
N VAL A 40 4.69 1.53 17.22
CA VAL A 40 3.92 1.71 18.47
C VAL A 40 3.08 2.99 18.44
N ALA A 41 3.62 4.08 17.87
CA ALA A 41 2.88 5.33 17.70
C ALA A 41 1.65 5.13 16.81
N ARG A 42 1.83 4.49 15.64
CA ARG A 42 0.71 4.18 14.73
C ARG A 42 -0.32 3.27 15.37
N LEU A 43 0.13 2.32 16.20
CA LEU A 43 -0.77 1.42 16.92
C LEU A 43 -1.61 2.19 17.96
N ARG A 44 -1.06 3.20 18.64
CA ARG A 44 -1.83 4.13 19.50
C ARG A 44 -2.83 4.95 18.70
N ASP A 45 -2.47 5.36 17.50
CA ASP A 45 -3.35 6.09 16.57
C ASP A 45 -4.44 5.20 15.94
N GLY A 46 -4.57 3.94 16.37
CA GLY A 46 -5.61 3.01 15.91
C GLY A 46 -5.27 2.24 14.63
N ALA A 47 -4.01 2.22 14.21
CA ALA A 47 -3.60 1.42 13.06
C ALA A 47 -3.82 -0.07 13.30
N ARG A 48 -4.41 -0.76 12.31
CA ARG A 48 -4.60 -2.21 12.35
C ARG A 48 -3.29 -2.96 12.12
N VAL A 49 -3.11 -4.06 12.84
CA VAL A 49 -1.93 -4.94 12.77
C VAL A 49 -2.30 -6.21 12.01
N THR A 50 -1.42 -6.67 11.12
CA THR A 50 -1.63 -7.95 10.43
C THR A 50 -1.24 -9.13 11.34
N PRO A 51 -1.82 -10.33 11.15
CA PRO A 51 -1.46 -11.51 11.95
C PRO A 51 0.06 -11.80 11.96
N GLU A 52 0.73 -11.63 10.83
CA GLU A 52 2.17 -11.87 10.70
C GLU A 52 3.00 -10.87 11.54
N THR A 53 2.53 -9.62 11.61
CA THR A 53 3.16 -8.58 12.42
C THR A 53 2.98 -8.89 13.90
N LEU A 54 1.80 -9.40 14.30
CA LEU A 54 1.54 -9.88 15.65
C LEU A 54 2.45 -11.06 16.02
N ASP A 55 2.66 -12.00 15.11
CA ASP A 55 3.58 -13.14 15.32
C ASP A 55 5.01 -12.68 15.52
N ARG A 56 5.47 -11.69 14.75
CA ARG A 56 6.81 -11.09 14.91
C ARG A 56 6.97 -10.40 16.26
N VAL A 57 5.96 -9.63 16.68
CA VAL A 57 5.93 -8.98 18.00
C VAL A 57 5.97 -10.02 19.11
N SER A 58 5.09 -11.03 19.05
CA SER A 58 5.02 -12.11 20.03
C SER A 58 6.34 -12.90 20.13
N ARG A 59 6.96 -13.22 18.98
CA ARG A 59 8.26 -13.91 18.94
C ARG A 59 9.37 -13.05 19.55
N TYR A 60 9.40 -11.77 19.24
CA TYR A 60 10.39 -10.85 19.77
C TYR A 60 10.29 -10.71 21.29
N MET A 61 9.07 -10.63 21.83
CA MET A 61 8.81 -10.58 23.27
C MET A 61 9.17 -11.91 23.97
N ALA A 62 8.85 -13.06 23.34
CA ALA A 62 9.16 -14.38 23.87
C ALA A 62 10.67 -14.66 23.96
N LEU A 63 11.46 -14.19 22.98
CA LEU A 63 12.93 -14.34 22.95
C LEU A 63 13.66 -13.66 24.11
N ARG A 64 12.98 -12.82 24.88
CA ARG A 64 13.52 -12.09 26.04
C ARG A 64 12.82 -12.44 27.36
N GLY A 65 12.05 -13.53 27.38
CA GLY A 65 11.49 -14.11 28.62
C GLY A 65 10.23 -13.44 29.17
N VAL A 66 9.51 -12.63 28.38
CA VAL A 66 8.21 -12.05 28.77
C VAL A 66 7.08 -12.79 28.04
N ALA A 67 6.04 -13.18 28.78
CA ALA A 67 4.89 -13.91 28.24
C ALA A 67 4.21 -13.13 27.10
N ALA A 68 3.89 -13.83 26.02
CA ALA A 68 3.30 -13.24 24.81
C ALA A 68 1.91 -12.61 25.08
N PRO A 69 1.57 -11.50 24.41
CA PRO A 69 0.22 -10.92 24.47
C PRO A 69 -0.81 -11.90 23.89
N GLN A 70 -1.96 -12.06 24.56
CA GLN A 70 -3.10 -12.80 23.99
C GLN A 70 -3.72 -11.96 22.85
N ALA A 71 -4.01 -12.61 21.73
CA ALA A 71 -4.59 -11.95 20.56
C ALA A 71 -5.98 -11.33 20.87
N PRO A 72 -6.28 -10.10 20.39
CA PRO A 72 -7.59 -9.48 20.55
C PRO A 72 -8.72 -10.37 20.01
N ARG A 73 -9.79 -10.52 20.79
CA ARG A 73 -10.93 -11.42 20.47
C ARG A 73 -11.59 -11.09 19.13
N GLU A 74 -11.50 -9.85 18.64
CA GLU A 74 -12.07 -9.44 17.35
C GLU A 74 -11.45 -10.19 16.16
N LEU A 75 -10.16 -10.57 16.25
CA LEU A 75 -9.49 -11.34 15.20
C LEU A 75 -9.97 -12.79 15.13
N ARG A 76 -10.51 -13.37 16.23
CA ARG A 76 -11.05 -14.73 16.24
C ARG A 76 -12.30 -14.88 15.37
N GLN A 77 -13.07 -13.81 15.19
CA GLN A 77 -14.31 -13.85 14.38
C GLN A 77 -14.02 -13.89 12.87
N LEU A 78 -12.83 -13.48 12.44
CA LEU A 78 -12.37 -13.56 11.04
C LEU A 78 -11.62 -14.86 10.72
N ILE A 79 -11.34 -15.71 11.72
CA ILE A 79 -10.57 -16.96 11.60
C ILE A 79 -11.47 -18.19 11.32
N ARG A 80 -12.76 -18.02 11.02
CA ARG A 80 -13.54 -19.09 10.36
C ARG A 80 -13.25 -19.07 8.86
N ILE A 81 -12.05 -19.54 8.51
CA ILE A 81 -11.69 -19.84 7.14
C ILE A 81 -12.47 -21.08 6.71
N ALA A 82 -13.18 -20.90 5.60
CA ALA A 82 -13.67 -21.90 4.67
C ALA A 82 -12.89 -23.22 4.74
N GLY A 83 -13.61 -24.34 4.79
CA GLY A 83 -13.05 -25.68 4.85
C GLY A 83 -11.91 -25.88 3.85
N ARG A 84 -10.74 -26.25 4.38
CA ARG A 84 -9.63 -26.79 3.61
C ARG A 84 -9.90 -28.27 3.38
N PRO A 85 -9.98 -28.79 2.14
CA PRO A 85 -10.03 -30.22 1.92
C PRO A 85 -8.68 -30.86 2.33
N PRO A 86 -8.69 -32.07 2.92
CA PRO A 86 -7.48 -32.74 3.35
C PRO A 86 -6.82 -33.45 2.17
N GLY A 87 -5.57 -33.10 1.88
CA GLY A 87 -4.76 -33.82 0.91
C GLY A 87 -3.48 -33.08 0.60
N LEU A 88 -2.34 -33.77 0.78
CA LEU A 88 -0.97 -33.40 0.43
C LEU A 88 -0.18 -32.63 1.51
N ALA A 89 0.27 -33.40 2.52
CA ALA A 89 1.64 -33.27 3.07
C ALA A 89 2.55 -34.14 2.17
N GLN A 90 3.84 -33.92 1.89
CA GLN A 90 4.97 -33.13 2.43
C GLN A 90 5.87 -32.77 1.22
N ALA A 91 6.68 -31.71 1.22
CA ALA A 91 8.09 -31.64 1.66
C ALA A 91 8.71 -30.45 0.87
N ALA A 92 9.74 -29.71 1.21
CA ALA A 92 10.63 -29.55 2.35
C ALA A 92 11.31 -28.17 2.15
N THR A 93 11.68 -27.52 3.27
CA THR A 93 12.82 -26.60 3.42
C THR A 93 13.13 -25.60 2.30
N ALA A 94 12.64 -24.38 2.45
CA ALA A 94 13.37 -23.19 1.98
C ALA A 94 13.55 -22.28 3.19
N GLY A 95 14.81 -21.95 3.47
CA GLY A 95 15.21 -21.08 4.57
C GLY A 95 14.48 -19.74 4.55
N ASP A 96 14.45 -19.16 5.74
CA ASP A 96 13.91 -17.88 6.18
C ASP A 96 14.20 -16.72 5.20
N ALA A 97 13.49 -16.68 4.06
CA ALA A 97 13.35 -15.48 3.27
C ALA A 97 12.40 -14.58 4.05
N PRO A 98 12.79 -13.35 4.42
CA PRO A 98 11.91 -12.45 5.15
C PRO A 98 10.62 -12.34 4.34
N SER A 99 9.50 -12.75 4.94
CA SER A 99 8.19 -12.70 4.30
C SER A 99 8.02 -11.30 3.73
N ARG A 100 8.10 -11.22 2.40
CA ARG A 100 8.09 -9.96 1.67
C ARG A 100 6.75 -9.31 2.06
N ASN A 101 6.81 -8.23 2.84
CA ASN A 101 5.65 -7.52 3.36
C ASN A 101 4.62 -7.40 2.22
N PHE A 102 3.54 -8.18 2.27
CA PHE A 102 2.57 -8.25 1.18
C PHE A 102 1.85 -6.92 1.09
N ARG A 103 2.31 -6.03 0.20
CA ARG A 103 1.57 -4.82 -0.10
C ARG A 103 0.47 -5.19 -1.07
N PHE A 104 -0.70 -4.58 -0.93
CA PHE A 104 -1.82 -4.77 -1.85
C PHE A 104 -1.40 -4.60 -3.33
N PHE A 105 -0.45 -3.69 -3.60
CA PHE A 105 0.13 -3.43 -4.92
C PHE A 105 1.12 -4.50 -5.41
N ASP A 106 1.65 -5.36 -4.54
CA ASP A 106 2.63 -6.39 -4.92
C ASP A 106 1.94 -7.58 -5.64
N ASN A 107 0.64 -7.80 -5.38
CA ASN A 107 -0.15 -8.72 -6.20
C ASN A 107 -0.80 -7.96 -7.36
N ARG A 108 -0.06 -7.90 -8.47
CA ARG A 108 -0.45 -7.18 -9.68
C ARG A 108 -1.83 -7.60 -10.21
N GLN A 109 -2.23 -8.86 -10.08
CA GLN A 109 -3.53 -9.34 -10.56
C GLN A 109 -4.70 -8.76 -9.76
N LYS A 110 -4.59 -8.72 -8.42
CA LYS A 110 -5.63 -8.12 -7.56
C LYS A 110 -5.73 -6.61 -7.78
N TYR A 111 -4.59 -5.93 -7.91
CA TYR A 111 -4.54 -4.50 -8.18
C TYR A 111 -5.15 -4.17 -9.55
N LEU A 112 -4.75 -4.89 -10.60
CA LEU A 112 -5.29 -4.68 -11.94
C LEU A 112 -6.80 -4.93 -11.98
N LEU A 113 -7.30 -5.98 -11.32
CA LEU A 113 -8.74 -6.25 -11.26
C LEU A 113 -9.51 -5.06 -10.66
N PHE A 114 -9.06 -4.53 -9.51
CA PHE A 114 -9.68 -3.36 -8.89
C PHE A 114 -9.62 -2.13 -9.81
N VAL A 115 -8.43 -1.80 -10.32
CA VAL A 115 -8.16 -0.57 -11.07
C VAL A 115 -8.73 -0.57 -12.50
N SER A 116 -9.09 -1.74 -13.04
CA SER A 116 -9.76 -1.88 -14.34
C SER A 116 -11.27 -2.07 -14.25
N SER A 117 -11.81 -2.45 -13.09
CA SER A 117 -13.26 -2.66 -12.91
C SER A 117 -14.01 -1.40 -12.43
N CYS A 118 -13.31 -0.32 -12.09
CA CYS A 118 -13.91 0.95 -11.72
C CYS A 118 -13.79 2.01 -12.83
N GLY A 119 -14.81 2.87 -12.95
CA GLY A 119 -14.82 4.02 -13.88
C GLY A 119 -14.04 5.24 -13.37
N GLU A 120 -13.28 5.10 -12.28
CA GLU A 120 -12.60 6.21 -11.60
C GLU A 120 -11.67 7.00 -12.54
N LYS A 121 -10.84 6.30 -13.33
CA LYS A 121 -9.90 6.94 -14.25
C LYS A 121 -10.61 7.84 -15.27
N GLU A 122 -11.75 7.40 -15.79
CA GLU A 122 -12.53 8.19 -16.75
C GLU A 122 -13.12 9.43 -16.09
N MET A 123 -13.67 9.30 -14.90
CA MET A 123 -14.23 10.41 -14.14
C MET A 123 -13.17 11.45 -13.78
N ILE A 124 -11.98 11.01 -13.37
CA ILE A 124 -10.83 11.88 -13.12
C ILE A 124 -10.44 12.63 -14.40
N ALA A 125 -10.23 11.92 -15.51
CA ALA A 125 -9.84 12.56 -16.77
C ALA A 125 -10.87 13.60 -17.24
N ARG A 126 -12.17 13.30 -17.10
CA ARG A 126 -13.25 14.23 -17.43
C ARG A 126 -13.23 15.46 -16.53
N ARG A 127 -13.04 15.28 -15.22
CA ARG A 127 -12.95 16.40 -14.26
C ARG A 127 -11.78 17.31 -14.59
N VAL A 128 -10.59 16.74 -14.80
CA VAL A 128 -9.40 17.49 -15.22
C VAL A 128 -9.67 18.25 -16.51
N GLY A 129 -10.28 17.58 -17.50
CA GLY A 129 -10.69 18.21 -18.75
C GLY A 129 -11.56 19.45 -18.57
N MET A 130 -12.52 19.44 -17.64
CA MET A 130 -13.33 20.64 -17.34
C MET A 130 -12.47 21.79 -16.80
N GLU A 131 -11.57 21.50 -15.86
CA GLU A 131 -10.69 22.51 -15.25
C GLU A 131 -9.74 23.16 -16.26
N LEU A 132 -9.37 22.48 -17.36
CA LEU A 132 -8.57 23.07 -18.43
C LEU A 132 -9.22 24.33 -19.04
N ALA A 133 -10.53 24.55 -18.88
CA ALA A 133 -11.23 25.73 -19.41
C ALA A 133 -10.81 27.00 -18.69
N ASN A 134 -10.37 26.84 -17.44
CA ASN A 134 -10.00 27.93 -16.56
C ASN A 134 -8.53 28.33 -16.75
N LEU A 135 -7.75 27.55 -17.51
CA LEU A 135 -6.35 27.86 -17.78
C LEU A 135 -6.23 28.97 -18.82
N ARG A 136 -5.22 29.84 -18.61
CA ARG A 136 -4.78 30.84 -19.59
C ARG A 136 -3.32 30.59 -19.94
N PRO A 137 -3.02 29.61 -20.83
CA PRO A 137 -1.66 29.30 -21.24
C PRO A 137 -0.93 30.53 -21.77
N ARG A 138 0.37 30.60 -21.48
CA ARG A 138 1.30 31.55 -22.07
C ARG A 138 2.52 30.78 -22.59
N PRO A 139 3.22 31.30 -23.61
CA PRO A 139 4.49 30.73 -24.03
C PRO A 139 5.45 30.53 -22.85
N PRO A 140 6.34 29.51 -22.88
CA PRO A 140 6.65 28.68 -24.05
C PRO A 140 5.79 27.40 -24.20
N ALA A 141 5.07 26.96 -23.16
CA ALA A 141 4.30 25.72 -23.20
C ALA A 141 3.31 25.60 -22.04
N VAL A 142 2.25 24.78 -22.20
CA VAL A 142 1.51 24.24 -21.05
C VAL A 142 2.29 23.06 -20.48
N ARG A 143 2.56 23.08 -19.18
CA ARG A 143 3.34 22.05 -18.50
C ARG A 143 2.44 21.20 -17.63
N VAL A 144 2.58 19.89 -17.72
CA VAL A 144 1.80 18.92 -16.94
C VAL A 144 2.75 17.93 -16.27
N PHE A 145 2.51 17.67 -15.00
CA PHE A 145 3.19 16.65 -14.24
C PHE A 145 2.16 15.63 -13.73
N ASP A 146 2.42 14.34 -13.97
CA ASP A 146 1.60 13.22 -13.50
C ASP A 146 2.45 12.29 -12.62
N ALA A 147 2.11 12.21 -11.33
CA ALA A 147 2.81 11.39 -10.35
C ALA A 147 2.03 10.10 -10.07
N GLY A 148 2.47 9.00 -10.69
CA GLY A 148 1.73 7.74 -10.72
C GLY A 148 0.82 7.67 -11.94
N MET A 149 1.36 8.01 -13.12
CA MET A 149 0.59 8.00 -14.37
C MET A 149 -0.03 6.64 -14.72
N GLY A 150 0.46 5.57 -14.07
CA GLY A 150 0.02 4.22 -14.30
C GLY A 150 0.16 3.84 -15.77
N ASP A 151 -0.88 3.21 -16.31
CA ASP A 151 -0.91 2.74 -17.69
C ASP A 151 -1.25 3.85 -18.71
N GLY A 152 -1.18 5.12 -18.31
CA GLY A 152 -1.42 6.30 -19.17
C GLY A 152 -2.88 6.58 -19.52
N THR A 153 -3.85 5.86 -18.96
CA THR A 153 -5.27 6.02 -19.35
C THR A 153 -5.84 7.41 -19.02
N VAL A 154 -5.48 7.97 -17.87
CA VAL A 154 -5.91 9.33 -17.51
C VAL A 154 -5.17 10.36 -18.36
N LEU A 155 -3.84 10.23 -18.42
CA LEU A 155 -2.95 11.16 -19.12
C LEU A 155 -3.31 11.29 -20.60
N THR A 156 -3.53 10.19 -21.32
CA THR A 156 -3.93 10.20 -22.74
C THR A 156 -5.21 10.98 -23.00
N ARG A 157 -6.22 10.83 -22.12
CA ARG A 157 -7.49 11.57 -22.23
C ARG A 157 -7.31 13.06 -21.94
N VAL A 158 -6.46 13.40 -20.96
CA VAL A 158 -6.09 14.79 -20.65
C VAL A 158 -5.33 15.41 -21.82
N MET A 159 -4.35 14.72 -22.41
CA MET A 159 -3.63 15.16 -23.60
C MET A 159 -4.61 15.50 -24.74
N ARG A 160 -5.55 14.60 -25.04
CA ARG A 160 -6.55 14.84 -26.07
C ARG A 160 -7.38 16.11 -25.83
N GLU A 161 -7.82 16.34 -24.59
CA GLU A 161 -8.55 17.58 -24.25
C GLU A 161 -7.66 18.82 -24.35
N MET A 162 -6.38 18.72 -24.00
CA MET A 162 -5.42 19.82 -24.16
C MET A 162 -5.20 20.15 -25.64
N HIS A 163 -5.00 19.14 -26.49
CA HIS A 163 -4.86 19.31 -27.93
C HIS A 163 -6.07 20.01 -28.55
N ARG A 164 -7.28 19.63 -28.12
CA ARG A 164 -8.52 20.28 -28.58
C ARG A 164 -8.63 21.75 -28.16
N ARG A 165 -8.12 22.12 -26.98
CA ARG A 165 -8.31 23.45 -26.38
C ARG A 165 -7.19 24.44 -26.68
N PHE A 166 -5.97 23.94 -26.84
CA PHE A 166 -4.78 24.76 -27.02
C PHE A 166 -4.01 24.34 -28.27
N PRO A 167 -4.64 24.42 -29.47
CA PRO A 167 -4.11 23.79 -30.69
C PRO A 167 -2.74 24.35 -31.14
N THR A 168 -2.41 25.58 -30.77
CA THR A 168 -1.17 26.26 -31.18
C THR A 168 -0.14 26.39 -30.05
N MET A 169 -0.44 25.84 -28.87
CA MET A 169 0.43 25.93 -27.71
C MET A 169 1.24 24.64 -27.55
N PRO A 170 2.57 24.70 -27.45
CA PRO A 170 3.36 23.52 -27.16
C PRO A 170 2.99 22.91 -25.80
N PHE A 171 3.10 21.59 -25.68
CA PHE A 171 2.91 20.88 -24.42
C PHE A 171 4.20 20.25 -23.92
N TYR A 172 4.40 20.29 -22.60
CA TYR A 172 5.49 19.62 -21.92
C TYR A 172 4.93 18.72 -20.83
N PHE A 173 5.02 17.41 -21.05
CA PHE A 173 4.52 16.39 -20.12
C PHE A 173 5.68 15.72 -19.40
N VAL A 174 5.55 15.58 -18.08
CA VAL A 174 6.43 14.79 -17.23
C VAL A 174 5.58 13.76 -16.49
N GLY A 175 5.75 12.49 -16.84
CA GLY A 175 5.11 11.37 -16.15
C GLY A 175 6.11 10.63 -15.26
N LYS A 176 5.73 10.38 -14.01
CA LYS A 176 6.47 9.50 -13.10
C LYS A 176 5.66 8.22 -12.88
N GLU A 177 6.30 7.07 -13.04
CA GLU A 177 5.74 5.76 -12.71
C GLU A 177 6.83 4.87 -12.13
N VAL A 178 6.48 4.01 -11.17
CA VAL A 178 7.40 3.04 -10.56
C VAL A 178 7.39 1.69 -11.31
N SER A 179 6.29 1.38 -11.99
CA SER A 179 6.07 0.14 -12.71
C SER A 179 6.56 0.22 -14.16
N LEU A 180 7.59 -0.56 -14.52
CA LEU A 180 8.12 -0.65 -15.89
C LEU A 180 7.03 -1.05 -16.90
N GLU A 181 6.17 -2.00 -16.53
CA GLU A 181 5.12 -2.48 -17.43
C GLU A 181 4.06 -1.40 -17.67
N ASP A 182 3.71 -0.62 -16.65
CA ASP A 182 2.75 0.46 -16.83
C ASP A 182 3.35 1.61 -17.67
N VAL A 183 4.66 1.87 -17.56
CA VAL A 183 5.39 2.76 -18.49
C VAL A 183 5.33 2.24 -19.93
N ARG A 184 5.53 0.94 -20.15
CA ARG A 184 5.44 0.34 -21.48
C ARG A 184 4.03 0.49 -22.07
N LEU A 185 3.00 0.21 -21.26
CA LEU A 185 1.60 0.36 -21.65
C LEU A 185 1.23 1.82 -21.92
N SER A 186 1.72 2.75 -21.09
CA SER A 186 1.46 4.17 -21.27
C SER A 186 2.06 4.70 -22.56
N LEU A 187 3.30 4.32 -22.88
CA LEU A 187 3.96 4.71 -24.13
C LEU A 187 3.19 4.19 -25.36
N ALA A 188 2.71 2.95 -25.30
CA ALA A 188 1.90 2.38 -26.38
C ALA A 188 0.57 3.15 -26.56
N LYS A 189 -0.11 3.53 -25.48
CA LYS A 189 -1.38 4.28 -25.55
C LYS A 189 -1.22 5.76 -25.91
N MET A 190 -0.07 6.36 -25.63
CA MET A 190 0.21 7.78 -25.92
C MET A 190 0.78 8.00 -27.32
N ALA A 191 1.16 6.95 -28.04
CA ALA A 191 1.87 7.05 -29.31
C ALA A 191 1.17 7.99 -30.32
N ASP A 192 -0.15 7.87 -30.46
CA ASP A 192 -0.97 8.70 -31.32
C ASP A 192 -1.14 10.14 -30.80
N ARG A 193 -1.15 10.33 -29.47
CA ARG A 193 -1.23 11.66 -28.84
C ARG A 193 -0.03 12.54 -29.20
N PHE A 194 1.16 11.98 -29.47
CA PHE A 194 2.32 12.78 -29.87
C PHE A 194 2.22 13.38 -31.28
N PHE A 195 1.28 12.89 -32.10
CA PHE A 195 1.03 13.38 -33.45
C PHE A 195 -0.31 14.12 -33.58
N GLU A 196 -1.07 14.28 -32.50
CA GLU A 196 -2.41 14.90 -32.53
C GLU A 196 -2.41 16.43 -32.70
N HIS A 197 -1.30 17.08 -33.09
CA HIS A 197 -1.34 18.50 -33.45
C HIS A 197 -1.71 18.66 -34.93
N PRO A 198 -2.76 19.42 -35.26
CA PRO A 198 -3.07 19.79 -36.64
C PRO A 198 -2.04 20.75 -37.24
#